data_AF-A0A202C343-F1
#
_entry.id   AF-A0A202C343-F1
#
_cell.length_a   1.000
_cell.length_b   1.000
_cell.length_c   1.000
_cell.angle_alpha   90.00
_cell.angle_beta   90.00
_cell.angle_gamma   90.00
#
_symmetry.space_group_name_H-M   'P 1'
#
loop_
_entity.id
_entity.type
_entity.pdbx_description
1 polymer ?
#
loop_
_entity_poly.entity_id
_entity_poly.type
_entity_poly.pdbx_seq_one_letter_code
_entity_poly.pdbx_strand_id
1 'polypeptide(L)'
;MENIISYENSALALDSIYHVLSWYDRVSLHSYKQGENSVTKKATELLKFVKKNEWYPPKMRYAQNNVLEYYEPKQSNWLKIAEYMKNHPKLTIQILENLN
;
A
#
# COMPACT_ATOMS: atom_id res chain seq x y z
N MET A 1 0.03 -20.28 -10.93
CA MET A 1 0.73 -19.02 -11.23
C MET A 1 0.95 -18.33 -9.90
N GLU A 2 2.19 -18.38 -9.39
CA GLU A 2 2.56 -17.59 -8.21
C GLU A 2 2.39 -16.11 -8.57
N ASN A 3 1.55 -15.39 -7.83
CA ASN A 3 1.49 -13.94 -7.92
C ASN A 3 2.87 -13.43 -7.48
N ILE A 4 3.73 -13.07 -8.43
CA ILE A 4 4.92 -12.30 -8.11
C ILE A 4 4.40 -10.98 -7.55
N ILE A 5 4.43 -10.84 -6.22
CA ILE A 5 4.03 -9.59 -5.59
C ILE A 5 5.09 -8.56 -5.97
N SER A 6 4.75 -7.70 -6.91
CA SER A 6 5.59 -6.55 -7.28
C SER A 6 5.60 -5.58 -6.10
N TYR A 7 6.80 -5.20 -5.64
CA TYR A 7 6.98 -4.26 -4.54
C TYR A 7 6.37 -2.88 -4.85
N GLU A 8 6.25 -2.54 -6.13
CA GLU A 8 5.54 -1.35 -6.62
C GLU A 8 4.04 -1.43 -6.31
N ASN A 9 3.40 -2.60 -6.51
CA ASN A 9 2.00 -2.80 -6.13
C ASN A 9 1.82 -2.72 -4.61
N SER A 10 2.73 -3.32 -3.84
CA SER A 10 2.71 -3.21 -2.38
C SER A 10 2.89 -1.76 -1.91
N ALA A 11 3.79 -0.98 -2.54
CA ALA A 11 3.96 0.43 -2.22
C ALA A 11 2.70 1.27 -2.52
N LEU A 12 2.05 1.05 -3.66
CA LEU A 12 0.77 1.71 -3.99
C LEU A 12 -0.36 1.31 -3.04
N ALA A 13 -0.41 0.05 -2.63
CA ALA A 13 -1.39 -0.43 -1.65
C ALA A 13 -1.15 0.17 -0.26
N LEU A 14 0.11 0.26 0.18
CA LEU A 14 0.48 0.91 1.44
C LEU A 14 0.09 2.39 1.43
N ASP A 15 0.39 3.10 0.33
CA ASP A 15 -0.02 4.50 0.16
C ASP A 15 -1.56 4.67 0.14
N SER A 16 -2.30 3.70 -0.39
CA SER A 16 -3.77 3.72 -0.35
C SER A 16 -4.34 3.63 1.06
N ILE A 17 -3.58 3.08 2.02
CA ILE A 17 -3.95 2.97 3.43
C ILE A 17 -3.45 4.18 4.25
N TYR A 18 -2.19 4.58 4.04
CA TYR A 18 -1.47 5.51 4.92
C TYR A 18 -1.21 6.89 4.30
N HIS A 19 -1.56 7.10 3.03
CA HIS A 19 -1.44 8.37 2.31
C HIS A 19 -0.03 9.00 2.36
N VAL A 20 1.00 8.15 2.22
CA VAL A 20 2.42 8.51 2.34
C VAL A 20 2.90 9.39 1.18
N LEU A 21 2.38 9.13 -0.02
CA LEU A 21 2.82 9.73 -1.28
C LEU A 21 1.96 10.93 -1.67
N SER A 22 2.58 11.95 -2.26
CA SER A 22 1.85 13.00 -2.97
C SER A 22 1.29 12.46 -4.29
N TRP A 23 0.39 13.22 -4.95
CA TRP A 23 -0.11 12.85 -6.27
C TRP A 23 1.02 12.67 -7.29
N TYR A 24 2.06 13.52 -7.23
CA TYR A 24 3.21 13.46 -8.13
C TYR A 24 4.06 12.21 -7.86
N ASP A 25 4.27 11.87 -6.59
CA ASP A 25 4.99 10.66 -6.21
C ASP A 25 4.25 9.40 -6.70
N ARG A 26 2.92 9.36 -6.59
CA ARG A 26 2.07 8.26 -7.13
C ARG A 26 2.24 8.11 -8.63
N VAL A 27 2.16 9.21 -9.38
CA VAL A 27 2.36 9.20 -10.84
C VAL A 27 3.75 8.65 -11.16
N SER A 28 4.80 9.10 -10.47
CA SER A 28 6.16 8.61 -10.68
C SER A 28 6.30 7.10 -10.41
N LEU A 29 5.62 6.59 -9.38
CA LEU A 29 5.64 5.17 -9.04
C LEU A 29 4.86 4.33 -10.05
N HIS A 30 3.75 4.85 -10.56
CA HIS A 30 3.00 4.22 -11.65
C HIS A 30 3.82 4.15 -12.94
N SER A 31 4.49 5.24 -13.33
CA SER A 31 5.42 5.28 -14.47
C SER A 31 6.57 4.30 -14.31
N TYR A 32 7.19 4.26 -13.13
CA TYR A 32 8.28 3.31 -12.81
C TYR A 32 7.82 1.85 -12.97
N LYS A 33 6.62 1.51 -12.50
CA LYS A 33 6.02 0.18 -12.69
C LYS A 33 5.83 -0.19 -14.18
N GLN A 34 5.66 0.79 -15.07
CA GLN A 34 5.53 0.59 -16.52
C GLN A 34 6.89 0.53 -17.24
N GLY A 35 8.01 0.59 -16.51
CA GLY A 35 9.36 0.46 -17.06
C GLY A 35 10.13 1.77 -17.22
N GLU A 36 9.62 2.90 -16.69
CA GLU A 36 10.43 4.11 -16.63
C GLU A 36 11.57 3.98 -15.60
N ASN A 37 12.70 4.62 -15.89
CA ASN A 37 13.92 4.49 -15.08
C ASN A 37 13.98 5.44 -13.87
N SER A 38 13.10 6.43 -13.80
CA SER A 38 13.11 7.45 -12.75
C SER A 38 11.88 7.33 -11.86
N VAL A 39 12.11 7.34 -10.55
CA VAL A 39 11.08 7.40 -9.53
C VAL A 39 11.50 8.45 -8.49
N THR A 40 10.54 9.16 -7.92
CA THR A 40 10.83 10.23 -6.94
C THR A 40 11.56 9.68 -5.71
N LYS A 41 12.25 10.55 -4.98
CA LYS A 41 12.94 10.17 -3.73
C LYS A 41 11.97 9.54 -2.74
N LYS A 42 10.78 10.14 -2.54
CA LYS A 42 9.79 9.66 -1.58
C LYS A 42 9.16 8.33 -1.99
N ALA A 43 8.85 8.13 -3.26
CA ALA A 43 8.42 6.83 -3.75
C ALA A 43 9.56 5.77 -3.70
N THR A 44 10.82 6.16 -3.89
CA THR A 44 11.99 5.28 -3.68
C THR A 44 12.08 4.84 -2.22
N GLU A 45 11.91 5.75 -1.27
CA GLU A 45 11.93 5.46 0.16
C GLU A 45 10.81 4.48 0.54
N LEU A 46 9.60 4.70 0.01
CA LEU A 46 8.48 3.78 0.23
C LEU A 46 8.75 2.39 -0.39
N LEU A 47 9.27 2.32 -1.62
CA LEU A 47 9.67 1.08 -2.26
C LEU A 47 10.72 0.32 -1.42
N LYS A 48 11.74 1.02 -0.92
CA LYS A 48 12.76 0.45 -0.03
C LYS A 48 12.16 -0.05 1.27
N PHE A 49 11.25 0.72 1.88
CA PHE A 49 10.55 0.32 3.11
C PHE A 49 9.78 -0.99 2.89
N VAL A 50 8.95 -1.06 1.85
CA VAL A 50 8.15 -2.23 1.54
C VAL A 50 9.03 -3.45 1.25
N LYS A 51 10.10 -3.28 0.49
CA LYS A 51 11.05 -4.36 0.18
C LYS A 51 11.82 -4.83 1.41
N LYS A 52 12.33 -3.91 2.24
CA LYS A 52 13.13 -4.23 3.43
C LYS A 52 12.32 -4.99 4.48
N ASN A 53 11.06 -4.60 4.66
CA ASN A 53 10.19 -5.19 5.67
C ASN A 53 9.35 -6.35 5.12
N GLU A 54 9.55 -6.73 3.86
CA GLU A 54 8.71 -7.70 3.14
C GLU A 54 7.22 -7.44 3.39
N TRP A 55 6.83 -6.16 3.29
CA TRP A 55 5.46 -5.77 3.59
C TRP A 55 4.54 -6.19 2.43
N TYR A 56 3.47 -6.90 2.77
CA TYR A 56 2.48 -7.37 1.82
C TYR A 56 1.11 -6.82 2.17
N PRO A 57 0.34 -6.33 1.18
CA PRO A 57 -0.96 -5.76 1.44
C PRO A 57 -1.97 -6.82 1.88
N PRO A 58 -3.01 -6.44 2.65
CA PRO A 58 -4.18 -7.29 2.79
C PRO A 58 -4.81 -7.54 1.41
N LYS A 59 -5.68 -8.54 1.30
CA LYS A 59 -6.50 -8.67 0.08
C LYS A 59 -7.34 -7.40 -0.06
N MET A 60 -7.29 -6.77 -1.23
CA MET A 60 -7.97 -5.51 -1.51
C MET A 60 -8.86 -5.65 -2.75
N ARG A 61 -10.00 -4.96 -2.78
CA ARG A 61 -10.91 -4.91 -3.92
C ARG A 61 -11.65 -3.58 -3.99
N TYR A 62 -12.15 -3.24 -5.17
CA TYR A 62 -13.14 -2.16 -5.32
C TYR A 62 -14.56 -2.76 -5.27
N ALA A 63 -15.40 -2.23 -4.38
CA ALA A 63 -16.83 -2.55 -4.33
C ALA A 63 -17.62 -1.83 -5.43
N GLN A 64 -18.93 -2.11 -5.54
CA GLN A 64 -19.82 -1.57 -6.58
C GLN A 64 -19.89 -0.02 -6.66
N ASN A 65 -19.39 0.70 -5.65
CA ASN A 65 -19.33 2.17 -5.63
C ASN A 65 -17.90 2.73 -5.72
N ASN A 66 -16.95 1.97 -6.26
CA ASN A 66 -15.51 2.31 -6.29
C ASN A 66 -14.91 2.58 -4.89
N VAL A 67 -15.56 2.06 -3.84
CA VAL A 67 -15.02 2.10 -2.49
C VAL A 67 -13.98 0.99 -2.38
N LEU A 68 -12.76 1.37 -2.01
CA LEU A 68 -11.70 0.41 -1.75
C LEU A 68 -11.96 -0.30 -0.41
N GLU A 69 -11.99 -1.62 -0.47
CA GLU A 69 -12.20 -2.50 0.67
C GLU A 69 -10.97 -3.40 0.88
N TYR A 70 -10.78 -3.85 2.12
CA TYR A 70 -9.83 -4.90 2.46
C TYR A 70 -10.53 -6.07 3.15
N TYR A 71 -9.98 -7.27 2.99
CA TYR A 71 -10.49 -8.46 3.68
C TYR A 71 -9.92 -8.54 5.10
N GLU A 72 -10.78 -8.59 6.11
CA GLU A 72 -10.43 -8.82 7.51
C GLU A 72 -10.66 -10.30 7.87
N PRO A 73 -9.61 -11.12 8.01
CA PRO A 73 -9.76 -12.54 8.29
C PRO A 73 -10.46 -12.85 9.63
N LYS A 74 -10.31 -12.00 10.65
CA LYS A 74 -10.93 -12.24 11.96
C LYS A 74 -12.45 -12.12 11.94
N GLN A 75 -12.99 -11.34 11.02
CA GLN A 75 -14.42 -11.11 10.87
C GLN A 75 -14.99 -11.83 9.64
N SER A 76 -14.13 -12.48 8.84
CA SER A 76 -14.46 -13.08 7.55
C SER A 76 -15.27 -12.14 6.64
N ASN A 77 -14.92 -10.86 6.64
CA ASN A 77 -15.68 -9.82 5.96
C ASN A 77 -14.78 -8.82 5.23
N TRP A 78 -15.36 -8.13 4.25
CA TRP A 78 -14.74 -6.99 3.59
C TRP A 78 -15.12 -5.70 4.30
N LEU A 79 -14.11 -4.94 4.72
CA LEU A 79 -14.25 -3.69 5.44
C LEU A 79 -13.70 -2.54 4.60
N LYS A 80 -14.12 -1.31 4.88
CA LYS A 80 -13.63 -0.14 4.13
C LYS A 80 -12.16 0.08 4.43
N ILE A 81 -11.34 0.40 3.43
CA ILE A 81 -9.91 0.63 3.62
C ILE A 81 -9.63 1.76 4.63
N ALA A 82 -10.52 2.75 4.71
CA ALA A 82 -10.47 3.85 5.67
C ALA A 82 -10.55 3.38 7.14
N GLU A 83 -11.05 2.17 7.40
CA GLU A 83 -11.14 1.58 8.74
C GLU A 83 -9.87 0.79 9.10
N TYR A 84 -8.97 0.55 8.15
CA TYR A 84 -7.79 -0.31 8.36
C TYR A 84 -6.90 0.19 9.50
N MET A 85 -6.55 1.48 9.51
CA MET A 85 -5.70 2.06 10.54
C MET A 85 -6.31 1.90 11.95
N LYS A 86 -7.63 2.09 12.05
CA LYS A 86 -8.40 1.95 13.30
C LYS A 86 -8.46 0.50 13.77
N ASN A 87 -8.62 -0.45 12.85
CA ASN A 87 -8.75 -1.87 13.14
C ASN A 87 -7.39 -2.55 13.44
N HIS A 88 -6.30 -1.96 12.95
CA HIS A 88 -4.93 -2.45 13.14
C HIS A 88 -4.01 -1.39 13.80
N PRO A 89 -4.32 -0.91 15.03
CA PRO A 89 -3.61 0.22 15.62
C PRO A 89 -2.14 -0.08 15.91
N LYS A 90 -1.81 -1.28 16.42
CA LYS A 90 -0.41 -1.68 16.69
C LYS A 90 0.45 -1.72 15.43
N LEU A 91 -0.07 -2.32 14.35
CA LEU A 91 0.61 -2.39 13.06
C LEU A 91 0.76 -0.99 12.45
N THR A 92 -0.29 -0.15 12.56
CA THR A 92 -0.27 1.22 12.07
C THR A 92 0.80 2.06 12.76
N ILE A 93 0.94 1.95 14.08
CA ILE A 93 2.02 2.63 14.82
C ILE A 93 3.39 2.19 14.29
N GLN A 94 3.62 0.88 14.17
CA GLN A 94 4.88 0.35 13.66
C GLN A 94 5.20 0.86 12.25
N ILE A 95 4.22 0.87 11.35
CA ILE A 95 4.42 1.37 9.97
C ILE A 95 4.76 2.85 9.99
N LEU A 96 4.00 3.68 10.72
CA LEU A 96 4.24 5.12 10.77
C LEU A 96 5.58 5.47 11.43
N GLU A 97 6.01 4.74 12.46
CA GLU A 97 7.33 4.92 13.09
C GLU A 97 8.50 4.63 12.15
N ASN A 98 8.33 3.68 11.22
CA ASN A 98 9.37 3.32 10.27
C ASN A 98 9.34 4.15 8.96
N LEU A 99 8.28 4.95 8.75
CA LEU A 99 8.14 5.86 7.61
C LEU A 99 8.56 7.31 7.93
N ASN A 100 8.71 7.64 9.22
CA ASN A 100 9.24 8.93 9.70
C ASN A 100 10.77 8.90 9.78
#